data_AF-A0A447MVR7-F1
#
_entry.id   AF-A0A447MVR7-F1
#
_cell.length_a   1.000
_cell.length_b   1.000
_cell.length_c   1.000
_cell.angle_alpha   90.00
_cell.angle_beta   90.00
_cell.angle_gamma   90.00
#
_symmetry.space_group_name_H-M   'P 1'
#
loop_
_entity.id
_entity.type
_entity.pdbx_description
1 polymer ?
#
loop_
_entity_poly.entity_id
_entity_poly.type
_entity_poly.pdbx_seq_one_letter_code
_entity_poly.pdbx_strand_id
1 'polypeptide(L)'
;MPGKPAWYMFDNCQSKHAATIGVMCSAAFWSQNNGLQLQNLTIENTLGDSVDAGNHPAVALRTDGDKVQINKVNILGRQNTFFVTNSGVQNRLQPIAQPRTLVTNSYIEGDVDMVSGRGAVVFDNTKLPGRQLPHTAGSLRLRPGDAVQYLLWLFGDQQPL
;
A
#
# COMPACT_ATOMS: atom_id res chain seq x y z
N MET A 1 10.51 -14.21 -16.70
CA MET A 1 11.54 -14.40 -17.74
C MET A 1 11.43 -13.27 -18.74
N PRO A 2 12.55 -12.82 -19.34
CA PRO A 2 12.54 -11.81 -20.39
C PRO A 2 11.46 -12.10 -21.44
N GLY A 3 10.75 -11.07 -21.88
CA GLY A 3 9.63 -11.18 -22.82
C GLY A 3 8.26 -11.47 -22.19
N LYS A 4 8.17 -11.80 -20.89
CA LYS A 4 6.87 -11.89 -20.19
C LYS A 4 6.39 -10.50 -19.73
N PRO A 5 5.06 -10.24 -19.65
CA PRO A 5 4.51 -8.89 -19.42
C PRO A 5 5.05 -8.15 -18.18
N ALA A 6 5.27 -8.84 -17.06
CA ALA A 6 5.75 -8.24 -15.82
C ALA A 6 7.28 -8.32 -15.64
N TRP A 7 8.05 -8.64 -16.69
CA TRP A 7 9.50 -8.80 -16.57
C TRP A 7 10.17 -7.53 -16.07
N TYR A 8 9.83 -6.36 -16.62
CA TYR A 8 10.42 -5.09 -16.22
C TYR A 8 10.20 -4.77 -14.72
N MET A 9 9.03 -5.16 -14.18
CA MET A 9 8.72 -4.99 -12.76
C MET A 9 9.67 -5.82 -11.90
N PHE A 10 9.79 -7.11 -12.22
CA PHE A 10 10.69 -8.03 -11.54
C PHE A 10 12.16 -7.59 -11.67
N ASP A 11 12.57 -7.20 -12.88
CA ASP A 11 13.94 -6.85 -13.21
C ASP A 11 14.45 -5.63 -12.41
N ASN A 12 13.59 -4.63 -12.18
CA ASN A 12 13.88 -3.47 -11.32
C ASN A 12 14.19 -3.83 -9.85
N CYS A 13 13.76 -5.00 -9.39
CA CYS A 13 14.01 -5.46 -8.03
C CYS A 13 15.17 -6.44 -7.99
N GLN A 14 15.15 -7.48 -8.83
CA GLN A 14 16.15 -8.55 -8.82
C GLN A 14 17.58 -8.05 -9.13
N SER A 15 17.71 -6.99 -9.92
CA SER A 15 19.01 -6.41 -10.32
C SER A 15 19.69 -5.59 -9.21
N LYS A 16 19.04 -5.42 -8.05
CA LYS A 16 19.63 -4.69 -6.93
C LYS A 16 20.70 -5.54 -6.24
N HIS A 17 21.85 -4.91 -5.99
CA HIS A 17 22.98 -5.51 -5.27
C HIS A 17 23.13 -4.97 -3.83
N ALA A 18 22.15 -4.23 -3.33
CA ALA A 18 22.14 -3.76 -1.94
C ALA A 18 21.83 -4.90 -0.97
N ALA A 19 22.23 -4.74 0.30
CA ALA A 19 21.97 -5.73 1.36
C ALA A 19 20.47 -5.96 1.63
N THR A 20 19.61 -5.01 1.26
CA THR A 20 18.15 -5.13 1.36
C THR A 20 17.49 -4.71 0.05
N ILE A 21 16.37 -5.35 -0.30
CA ILE A 21 15.63 -5.07 -1.54
C ILE A 21 14.84 -3.74 -1.48
N GLY A 22 14.52 -3.31 -0.25
CA GLY A 22 13.79 -2.08 0.08
C GLY A 22 12.27 -2.17 -0.09
N VAL A 23 11.54 -1.22 0.50
CA VAL A 23 10.05 -1.16 0.54
C VAL A 23 9.41 -1.17 -0.86
N MET A 24 10.08 -0.57 -1.85
CA MET A 24 9.62 -0.54 -3.25
C MET A 24 9.57 -1.94 -3.90
N CYS A 25 10.12 -2.96 -3.25
CA CYS A 25 10.20 -4.32 -3.77
C CYS A 25 9.69 -5.37 -2.76
N SER A 26 9.08 -4.97 -1.63
CA SER A 26 8.56 -5.91 -0.63
C SER A 26 7.06 -6.22 -0.78
N ALA A 27 6.42 -5.72 -1.86
CA ALA A 27 5.00 -5.91 -2.11
C ALA A 27 4.66 -7.36 -2.51
N ALA A 28 3.72 -7.98 -1.78
CA ALA A 28 3.16 -9.28 -2.16
C ALA A 28 2.32 -9.16 -3.45
N PHE A 29 1.54 -8.09 -3.56
CA PHE A 29 0.82 -7.73 -4.78
C PHE A 29 1.26 -6.35 -5.26
N TRP A 30 1.79 -6.25 -6.48
CA TRP A 30 2.17 -4.98 -7.10
C TRP A 30 1.49 -4.82 -8.46
N SER A 31 0.80 -3.68 -8.64
CA SER A 31 0.22 -3.30 -9.92
C SER A 31 0.66 -1.92 -10.38
N GLN A 32 0.94 -1.80 -11.67
CA GLN A 32 1.06 -0.52 -12.40
C GLN A 32 -0.08 -0.34 -13.43
N ASN A 33 -1.13 -1.16 -13.35
CA ASN A 33 -2.22 -1.13 -14.30
C ASN A 33 -3.20 0.02 -13.98
N ASN A 34 -3.37 0.93 -14.94
CA ASN A 34 -4.43 1.95 -14.87
C ASN A 34 -5.80 1.27 -15.00
N GLY A 35 -6.75 1.64 -14.13
CA GLY A 35 -8.07 1.04 -14.11
C GLY A 35 -8.15 -0.34 -13.45
N LEU A 36 -7.12 -0.77 -12.71
CA LEU A 36 -7.16 -2.00 -11.94
C LEU A 36 -8.41 -2.03 -11.04
N GLN A 37 -9.08 -3.19 -11.02
CA GLN A 37 -10.19 -3.47 -10.12
C GLN A 37 -9.88 -4.70 -9.29
N LEU A 38 -9.95 -4.57 -7.96
CA LEU A 38 -9.83 -5.68 -7.02
C LEU A 38 -11.13 -5.80 -6.25
N GLN A 39 -11.69 -7.02 -6.16
CA GLN A 39 -12.94 -7.26 -5.46
C GLN A 39 -12.99 -8.60 -4.74
N ASN A 40 -13.55 -8.61 -3.52
CA ASN A 40 -13.91 -9.81 -2.75
C ASN A 40 -12.75 -10.80 -2.56
N LEU A 41 -11.59 -10.30 -2.15
CA LEU A 41 -10.37 -11.08 -1.91
C LEU A 41 -9.57 -10.54 -0.72
N THR A 42 -8.58 -11.32 -0.28
CA THR A 42 -7.62 -10.91 0.75
C THR A 42 -6.22 -10.89 0.16
N ILE A 43 -5.46 -9.83 0.44
CA ILE A 43 -4.04 -9.70 0.11
C ILE A 43 -3.30 -9.51 1.43
N GLU A 44 -2.35 -10.39 1.71
CA GLU A 44 -1.60 -10.36 2.96
C GLU A 44 -0.10 -10.45 2.68
N ASN A 45 0.68 -9.62 3.38
CA ASN A 45 2.10 -9.87 3.54
C ASN A 45 2.32 -10.63 4.86
N THR A 46 2.69 -11.90 4.75
CA THR A 46 2.73 -12.83 5.88
C THR A 46 3.98 -12.71 6.77
N LEU A 47 4.75 -11.60 6.65
CA LEU A 47 5.87 -11.36 7.58
C LEU A 47 5.37 -11.34 9.04
N GLY A 48 4.22 -10.70 9.28
CA GLY A 48 3.50 -10.75 10.55
C GLY A 48 4.38 -10.48 11.77
N ASP A 49 4.23 -11.30 12.81
CA ASP A 49 4.91 -11.17 14.09
C ASP A 49 6.22 -11.96 14.15
N SER A 50 6.74 -12.42 13.00
CA SER A 50 7.98 -13.20 12.92
C SER A 50 9.25 -12.36 13.08
N VAL A 51 9.11 -11.04 13.10
CA VAL A 51 10.18 -10.06 13.24
C VAL A 51 10.03 -9.26 14.53
N ASP A 52 11.12 -8.67 14.99
CA ASP A 52 11.10 -7.76 16.13
C ASP A 52 10.33 -6.46 15.83
N ALA A 53 10.23 -5.59 16.84
CA ALA A 53 9.52 -4.30 16.73
C ALA A 53 10.31 -3.21 15.96
N GLY A 54 11.40 -3.59 15.28
CA GLY A 54 12.23 -2.72 14.46
C GLY A 54 11.62 -2.36 13.11
N ASN A 55 12.46 -1.84 12.22
CA ASN A 55 12.03 -1.36 10.91
C ASN A 55 12.01 -2.49 9.87
N HIS A 56 10.82 -3.02 9.60
CA HIS A 56 10.59 -4.17 8.72
C HIS A 56 9.50 -3.87 7.68
N PRO A 57 9.78 -3.03 6.66
CA PRO A 57 8.77 -2.64 5.67
C PRO A 57 8.32 -3.83 4.81
N ALA A 58 7.05 -4.22 4.95
CA ALA A 58 6.47 -5.41 4.34
C ALA A 58 5.12 -5.09 3.71
N VAL A 59 5.15 -4.69 2.43
CA VAL A 59 3.96 -4.22 1.73
C VAL A 59 3.06 -5.40 1.34
N ALA A 60 1.76 -5.32 1.63
CA ALA A 60 0.79 -6.29 1.17
C ALA A 60 0.31 -5.95 -0.24
N LEU A 61 -0.24 -4.74 -0.41
CA LEU A 61 -0.70 -4.23 -1.69
C LEU A 61 0.05 -2.95 -2.06
N ARG A 62 0.66 -2.96 -3.24
CA ARG A 62 1.18 -1.78 -3.91
C ARG A 62 0.42 -1.47 -5.20
N THR A 63 0.00 -0.22 -5.37
CA THR A 63 -0.60 0.26 -6.63
C THR A 63 0.04 1.56 -7.11
N ASP A 64 0.41 1.58 -8.39
CA ASP A 64 1.01 2.74 -9.05
C ASP A 64 0.09 3.35 -10.13
N GLY A 65 -0.98 2.65 -10.50
CA GLY A 65 -1.88 3.04 -11.58
C GLY A 65 -2.89 4.12 -11.19
N ASP A 66 -3.43 4.83 -12.18
CA ASP A 66 -4.52 5.79 -12.03
C ASP A 66 -5.90 5.11 -12.20
N LYS A 67 -6.94 5.68 -11.59
CA LYS A 67 -8.34 5.19 -11.60
C LYS A 67 -8.50 3.77 -11.05
N VAL A 68 -7.73 3.43 -10.03
CA VAL A 68 -7.79 2.10 -9.40
C VAL A 68 -8.98 2.01 -8.47
N GLN A 69 -9.67 0.87 -8.47
CA GLN A 69 -10.82 0.59 -7.62
C GLN A 69 -10.56 -0.66 -6.78
N ILE A 70 -10.71 -0.53 -5.46
CA ILE A 70 -10.56 -1.61 -4.50
C ILE A 70 -11.85 -1.69 -3.72
N ASN A 71 -12.59 -2.79 -3.86
CA ASN A 71 -13.93 -2.94 -3.28
C ASN A 71 -14.05 -4.24 -2.50
N LYS A 72 -14.43 -4.19 -1.22
CA LYS A 72 -14.58 -5.40 -0.38
C LYS A 72 -13.32 -6.26 -0.38
N VAL A 73 -12.17 -5.61 -0.16
CA VAL A 73 -10.85 -6.27 -0.10
C VAL A 73 -10.29 -6.15 1.31
N ASN A 74 -9.70 -7.24 1.80
CA ASN A 74 -8.90 -7.21 3.02
C ASN A 74 -7.42 -7.04 2.63
N ILE A 75 -6.75 -6.02 3.17
CA ILE A 75 -5.33 -5.76 2.95
C ILE A 75 -4.64 -5.87 4.30
N LEU A 76 -3.90 -6.95 4.52
CA LEU A 76 -3.40 -7.35 5.83
C LEU A 76 -1.87 -7.28 5.86
N GLY A 77 -1.32 -6.70 6.92
CA GLY A 77 0.11 -6.68 7.12
C GLY A 77 0.49 -6.05 8.45
N ARG A 78 1.73 -5.56 8.49
CA ARG A 78 2.30 -4.82 9.61
C ARG A 78 2.74 -3.46 9.08
N GLN A 79 4.04 -3.28 8.90
CA GLN A 79 4.60 -2.03 8.46
C GLN A 79 4.44 -1.82 6.93
N ASN A 80 3.97 -0.64 6.51
CA ASN A 80 3.76 -0.28 5.09
C ASN A 80 2.72 -1.15 4.36
N THR A 81 1.67 -1.61 5.06
CA THR A 81 0.68 -2.57 4.53
C THR A 81 0.09 -2.20 3.17
N PHE A 82 -0.41 -0.98 3.00
CA PHE A 82 -0.95 -0.48 1.74
C PHE A 82 -0.11 0.69 1.21
N PHE A 83 0.47 0.50 0.03
CA PHE A 83 1.44 1.43 -0.55
C PHE A 83 0.95 1.95 -1.90
N VAL A 84 0.69 3.25 -2.00
CA VAL A 84 0.31 3.88 -3.27
C VAL A 84 1.49 4.68 -3.78
N THR A 85 1.90 4.51 -5.02
CA THR A 85 2.99 5.33 -5.58
C THR A 85 2.59 5.94 -6.89
N ASN A 86 3.37 6.90 -7.37
CA ASN A 86 3.23 7.45 -8.71
C ASN A 86 4.36 6.99 -9.64
N SER A 87 4.93 5.82 -9.34
CA SER A 87 6.09 5.30 -10.07
C SER A 87 5.72 4.89 -11.48
N GLY A 88 6.64 5.15 -12.41
CA GLY A 88 6.59 4.60 -13.76
C GLY A 88 7.33 3.26 -13.84
N VAL A 89 7.71 2.89 -15.06
CA VAL A 89 8.44 1.64 -15.36
C VAL A 89 9.81 1.54 -14.69
N GLN A 90 10.35 2.64 -14.18
CA GLN A 90 11.66 2.68 -13.49
C GLN A 90 11.57 2.37 -12.00
N ASN A 91 10.37 2.08 -11.46
CA ASN A 91 10.13 1.79 -10.06
C ASN A 91 10.67 2.86 -9.07
N ARG A 92 10.48 4.14 -9.41
CA ARG A 92 10.90 5.29 -8.60
C ARG A 92 9.77 6.31 -8.53
N LEU A 93 9.66 6.99 -7.38
CA LEU A 93 8.72 8.09 -7.20
C LEU A 93 8.98 9.20 -8.21
N GLN A 94 7.91 9.75 -8.76
CA GLN A 94 7.96 10.83 -9.73
C GLN A 94 7.56 12.17 -9.10
N PRO A 95 8.05 13.31 -9.61
CA PRO A 95 7.70 14.61 -9.06
C PRO A 95 6.30 15.10 -9.43
N ILE A 96 5.75 14.71 -10.59
CA ILE A 96 4.59 15.40 -11.22
C ILE A 96 3.36 14.48 -11.41
N ALA A 97 3.49 13.16 -11.25
CA ALA A 97 2.37 12.23 -11.47
C ALA A 97 1.46 12.12 -10.24
N GLN A 98 0.13 12.12 -10.44
CA GLN A 98 -0.88 12.04 -9.37
C GLN A 98 -1.91 10.93 -9.66
N PRO A 99 -1.60 9.65 -9.38
CA PRO A 99 -2.54 8.56 -9.56
C PRO A 99 -3.68 8.62 -8.53
N ARG A 100 -4.89 8.22 -8.94
CA ARG A 100 -6.09 8.20 -8.10
C ARG A 100 -6.53 6.76 -7.79
N THR A 101 -6.81 6.50 -6.52
CA THR A 101 -7.33 5.21 -6.05
C THR A 101 -8.57 5.42 -5.20
N LEU A 102 -9.63 4.66 -5.48
CA LEU A 102 -10.85 4.59 -4.65
C LEU A 102 -10.87 3.25 -3.93
N VAL A 103 -10.94 3.29 -2.60
CA VAL A 103 -11.06 2.13 -1.73
C VAL A 103 -12.43 2.17 -1.05
N THR A 104 -13.23 1.14 -1.24
CA THR A 104 -14.62 1.05 -0.78
C THR A 104 -14.88 -0.24 -0.02
N ASN A 105 -15.69 -0.19 1.03
CA ASN A 105 -16.19 -1.38 1.75
C ASN A 105 -15.08 -2.35 2.21
N SER A 106 -13.88 -1.83 2.46
CA SER A 106 -12.66 -2.64 2.61
C SER A 106 -12.16 -2.65 4.05
N TYR A 107 -11.20 -3.51 4.32
CA TYR A 107 -10.54 -3.63 5.62
C TYR A 107 -9.02 -3.59 5.42
N ILE A 108 -8.33 -2.68 6.08
CA ILE A 108 -6.88 -2.55 6.00
C ILE A 108 -6.32 -2.58 7.42
N GLU A 109 -5.42 -3.53 7.70
CA GLU A 109 -4.83 -3.74 9.02
C GLU A 109 -3.30 -3.63 8.97
N GLY A 110 -2.73 -2.91 9.92
CA GLY A 110 -1.28 -2.75 10.10
C GLY A 110 -0.96 -1.95 11.36
N ASP A 111 0.33 -1.68 11.58
CA ASP A 111 0.83 -0.95 12.76
C ASP A 111 1.45 0.41 12.38
N VAL A 112 2.61 0.40 11.72
CA VAL A 112 3.38 1.56 11.31
C VAL A 112 3.17 1.75 9.80
N ASP A 113 2.75 2.94 9.36
CA ASP A 113 2.53 3.23 7.94
C ASP A 113 1.55 2.35 7.22
N MET A 114 0.51 1.95 7.93
CA MET A 114 -0.50 1.08 7.37
C MET A 114 -0.98 1.54 5.99
N VAL A 115 -1.11 2.86 5.77
CA VAL A 115 -1.21 3.46 4.43
C VAL A 115 -0.08 4.47 4.22
N SER A 116 0.65 4.33 3.13
CA SER A 116 1.80 5.19 2.82
C SER A 116 2.03 5.38 1.31
N GLY A 117 2.87 6.36 0.96
CA GLY A 117 3.42 6.52 -0.39
C GLY A 117 3.21 7.89 -1.02
N ARG A 118 2.79 7.96 -2.30
CA ARG A 118 2.54 9.16 -3.11
C ARG A 118 1.41 8.93 -4.12
N GLY A 119 0.22 9.49 -3.87
CA GLY A 119 -0.95 9.42 -4.74
C GLY A 119 -2.19 10.01 -4.06
N ALA A 120 -3.28 10.18 -4.81
CA ALA A 120 -4.58 10.59 -4.28
C ALA A 120 -5.40 9.34 -3.96
N VAL A 121 -5.79 9.18 -2.71
CA VAL A 121 -6.57 8.00 -2.27
C VAL A 121 -7.81 8.46 -1.53
N VAL A 122 -8.96 7.92 -1.92
CA VAL A 122 -10.23 8.10 -1.22
C VAL A 122 -10.60 6.78 -0.57
N PHE A 123 -10.88 6.82 0.73
CA PHE A 123 -11.40 5.70 1.51
C PHE A 123 -12.85 5.97 1.84
N ASP A 124 -13.74 5.11 1.37
CA ASP A 124 -15.17 5.15 1.62
C ASP A 124 -15.61 3.83 2.28
N ASN A 125 -16.40 3.93 3.35
CA ASN A 125 -16.83 2.79 4.18
C ASN A 125 -15.71 1.75 4.43
N THR A 126 -14.50 2.21 4.76
CA THR A 126 -13.31 1.36 4.90
C THR A 126 -12.83 1.37 6.34
N LYS A 127 -12.61 0.18 6.90
CA LYS A 127 -12.11 -0.01 8.26
C LYS A 127 -10.58 0.01 8.26
N LEU A 128 -10.01 0.84 9.13
CA LEU A 128 -8.56 1.06 9.29
C LEU A 128 -8.14 0.82 10.75
N PRO A 129 -8.32 -0.39 11.32
CA PRO A 129 -7.86 -0.66 12.67
C PRO A 129 -6.34 -0.63 12.74
N GLY A 130 -5.80 0.17 13.67
CA GLY A 130 -4.38 0.08 14.01
C GLY A 130 -4.15 -1.09 14.94
N ARG A 131 -3.14 -1.91 14.68
CA ARG A 131 -2.67 -2.93 15.61
C ARG A 131 -1.77 -2.27 16.66
N GLN A 132 -2.24 -2.20 17.89
CA GLN A 132 -1.46 -1.64 19.01
C GLN A 132 -0.42 -2.66 19.44
N LEU A 133 0.86 -2.38 19.23
CA LEU A 133 1.95 -3.18 19.78
C LEU A 133 2.19 -2.84 21.25
N PRO A 134 2.54 -3.83 22.10
CA PRO A 134 2.92 -3.57 23.49
C PRO A 134 4.22 -2.75 23.66
N HIS A 135 5.04 -2.59 22.61
CA HIS A 135 6.44 -2.15 22.78
C HIS A 135 6.97 -1.00 21.92
N THR A 136 6.13 -0.25 21.17
CA THR A 136 6.66 0.95 20.49
C THR A 136 5.65 2.09 20.42
N ALA A 137 6.04 3.25 20.96
CA ALA A 137 5.37 4.51 20.71
C ALA A 137 5.51 4.88 19.22
N GLY A 138 4.44 4.77 18.45
CA GLY A 138 4.43 5.25 17.06
C GLY A 138 3.55 4.45 16.08
N SER A 139 2.26 4.21 16.39
CA SER A 139 1.32 3.74 15.37
C SER A 139 0.90 4.91 14.48
N LEU A 140 1.58 5.12 13.35
CA LEU A 140 1.17 6.11 12.37
C LEU A 140 0.34 5.44 11.28
N ARG A 141 -0.97 5.66 11.33
CA ARG A 141 -1.90 5.03 10.37
C ARG A 141 -1.69 5.52 8.94
N LEU A 142 -1.33 6.79 8.79
CA LEU A 142 -1.11 7.45 7.50
C LEU A 142 0.25 8.17 7.50
N ARG A 143 1.20 7.77 6.64
CA ARG A 143 2.41 8.58 6.35
C ARG A 143 2.31 9.17 4.94
N PRO A 144 1.96 10.47 4.81
CA PRO A 144 2.07 11.16 3.53
C PRO A 144 3.55 11.34 3.15
N GLY A 145 3.96 10.94 1.94
CA GLY A 145 5.16 11.49 1.32
C GLY A 145 4.90 12.91 0.82
N ASP A 146 5.94 13.68 0.46
CA ASP A 146 5.88 15.13 0.16
C ASP A 146 4.87 15.61 -0.92
N ALA A 147 4.06 14.72 -1.50
CA ALA A 147 2.95 15.02 -2.42
C ALA A 147 1.70 14.14 -2.20
N VAL A 148 1.52 13.50 -1.05
CA VAL A 148 0.27 12.78 -0.74
C VAL A 148 -0.77 13.78 -0.30
N GLN A 149 -1.67 14.12 -1.21
CA GLN A 149 -2.95 14.71 -0.86
C GLN A 149 -3.89 13.55 -0.52
N TYR A 150 -4.00 13.23 0.78
CA TYR A 150 -5.16 12.50 1.27
C TYR A 150 -6.35 13.45 1.11
N LEU A 151 -7.10 13.32 0.01
CA LEU A 151 -8.37 14.01 -0.10
C LEU A 151 -9.38 13.23 0.72
N LEU A 152 -9.34 13.45 2.04
CA LEU A 152 -10.32 12.95 2.99
C LEU A 152 -11.63 13.74 2.78
N TRP A 153 -12.62 13.13 2.12
CA TRP A 153 -14.00 13.60 2.16
C TRP A 153 -14.87 12.63 2.96
N LEU A 154 -15.25 13.13 4.14
CA LEU A 154 -16.45 12.90 4.94
C LEU A 154 -16.88 11.45 5.23
N PHE A 155 -16.85 11.13 6.54
CA PHE A 155 -17.68 10.11 7.15
C PHE A 155 -19.16 10.30 6.72
N GLY A 156 -19.61 9.52 5.74
CA GLY A 156 -21.02 9.19 5.55
C GLY A 156 -21.36 8.00 6.43
N ASP A 157 -22.10 8.26 7.51
CA ASP A 157 -22.74 7.30 8.41
C ASP A 157 -21.87 6.22 9.08
N GLN A 158 -21.31 6.60 10.23
CA GLN A 158 -21.22 5.73 11.40
C GLN A 158 -21.77 6.50 12.62
N GLN A 159 -23.10 6.67 12.69
CA GLN A 159 -23.77 6.90 13.97
C GLN A 159 -23.86 5.54 14.70
N PRO A 160 -23.61 5.48 16.02
CA PRO A 160 -23.54 4.22 16.76
C PRO A 160 -24.94 3.64 17.01
N LEU A 161 -25.03 2.31 17.03
CA LEU A 161 -25.95 1.59 17.90
C LEU A 161 -25.13 0.84 18.94
#